data_AF-A0A2E8U271-F1
#
_entry.id   AF-A0A2E8U271-F1
#
_cell.length_a   1.000
_cell.length_b   1.000
_cell.length_c   1.000
_cell.angle_alpha   90.00
_cell.angle_beta   90.00
_cell.angle_gamma   90.00
#
_symmetry.space_group_name_H-M   'P 1'
#
loop_
_entity.id
_entity.type
_entity.pdbx_description
1 polymer ?
#
loop_
_entity_poly.entity_id
_entity_poly.type
_entity_poly.pdbx_seq_one_letter_code
_entity_poly.pdbx_strand_id
1 'polypeptide(L)' 'MKARVKWTEARRFIWGSGSGHRAIIDASATPQGETRFGPSPMEMLLTGMCGRTVSGVIARKS' A
#
# COMPACT_ATOMS: atom_id res chain seq x y z
N MET A 1 10.79 5.14 11.21
CA MET A 1 10.37 3.94 10.46
C MET A 1 11.18 3.88 9.16
N LYS A 2 11.84 2.76 8.84
CA LYS A 2 12.55 2.60 7.54
C LYS A 2 11.71 1.69 6.64
N ALA A 3 11.27 2.25 5.52
CA ALA A 3 10.64 1.52 4.43
C ALA A 3 11.68 1.23 3.35
N ARG A 4 11.67 0.03 2.76
CA ARG A 4 12.43 -0.25 1.55
C ARG A 4 11.47 -0.53 0.41
N VAL A 5 11.77 0.01 -0.76
CA VAL A 5 11.02 -0.23 -1.98
C VAL A 5 11.98 -0.82 -3.00
N LYS A 6 11.57 -1.92 -3.63
CA LYS A 6 12.23 -2.48 -4.80
C LYS A 6 11.25 -2.42 -5.96
N TRP A 7 11.67 -1.82 -7.06
CA TRP A 7 10.96 -1.91 -8.33
C TRP A 7 11.18 -3.30 -8.94
N THR A 8 10.11 -3.86 -9.49
CA THR A 8 10.12 -5.11 -10.26
C THR A 8 9.68 -4.80 -11.69
N GLU A 9 9.32 -5.80 -12.48
CA GLU A 9 8.82 -5.59 -13.84
C GLU A 9 7.40 -4.99 -13.85
N ALA A 10 6.88 -4.64 -15.04
CA ALA A 10 5.49 -4.21 -15.26
C ALA A 10 5.02 -3.04 -14.37
N ARG A 11 5.91 -2.07 -14.07
CA ARG A 11 5.62 -0.93 -13.18
C ARG A 11 5.09 -1.34 -11.80
N ARG A 12 5.54 -2.48 -11.29
CA ARG A 12 5.21 -3.00 -9.96
C ARG A 12 6.34 -2.75 -8.97
N PHE A 13 5.97 -2.62 -7.69
CA PHE A 13 6.88 -2.40 -6.59
C PHE A 13 6.60 -3.41 -5.48
N ILE A 14 7.66 -3.94 -4.88
CA ILE A 14 7.56 -4.68 -3.62
C ILE A 14 8.09 -3.75 -2.53
N TRP A 15 7.22 -3.46 -1.58
CA TRP A 15 7.55 -2.68 -0.39
C TRP A 15 7.79 -3.61 0.80
N GLY A 16 8.75 -3.24 1.64
CA GLY A 16 9.05 -3.87 2.92
C GLY A 16 9.04 -2.87 4.08
N SER A 17 8.31 -3.21 5.13
CA SER A 17 8.35 -2.55 6.43
C SER A 17 9.55 -3.00 7.26
N GLY A 18 10.06 -2.12 8.11
CA GLY A 18 11.01 -2.47 9.17
C GLY A 18 10.47 -3.49 10.18
N SER A 19 9.14 -3.70 10.22
CA SER A 19 8.48 -4.75 11.02
C SER A 19 8.39 -6.12 10.32
N GLY A 20 9.10 -6.32 9.19
CA GLY A 20 9.12 -7.59 8.44
C GLY A 20 7.94 -7.81 7.48
N HIS A 21 6.94 -6.93 7.49
CA HIS A 21 5.79 -7.00 6.58
C HIS A 21 6.16 -6.57 5.17
N ARG A 22 5.60 -7.23 4.15
CA ARG A 22 5.83 -6.91 2.74
C ARG A 22 4.51 -6.81 1.99
N ALA A 23 4.45 -5.94 1.00
CA ALA A 23 3.28 -5.76 0.15
C ALA A 23 3.70 -5.49 -1.29
N ILE A 24 2.82 -5.85 -2.23
CA ILE A 24 2.94 -5.51 -3.65
C ILE A 24 2.13 -4.23 -3.91
N ILE A 25 2.70 -3.30 -4.67
CA ILE A 25 2.07 -2.05 -5.09
C ILE A 25 2.19 -1.95 -6.61
N ASP A 26 1.06 -1.81 -7.29
CA ASP A 26 1.02 -1.64 -8.75
C ASP A 26 0.89 -0.18 -9.14
N ALA A 27 1.61 0.29 -10.16
CA ALA A 27 1.42 1.66 -10.63
C ALA A 27 -0.03 1.90 -11.08
N SER A 28 -0.57 3.08 -10.75
CA SER A 28 -1.95 3.45 -11.12
C SER A 28 -2.21 3.43 -12.63
N ALA A 29 -1.16 3.62 -13.44
CA ALA A 29 -1.18 3.57 -14.89
C ALA A 29 -0.68 2.22 -15.43
N THR A 30 -1.26 1.12 -14.92
CA THR A 30 -1.18 -0.18 -15.59
C THR A 30 -1.87 -0.07 -16.96
N PRO A 31 -1.20 -0.44 -18.06
CA PRO A 31 -1.82 -0.54 -19.38
C PRO A 31 -3.15 -1.29 -19.32
N GLN A 32 -4.09 -0.86 -20.16
CA GLN A 32 -5.43 -1.44 -20.23
C GLN A 32 -5.32 -2.93 -20.56
N GLY A 33 -5.80 -3.79 -19.66
CA GLY A 33 -5.72 -5.25 -19.78
C GLY A 33 -4.65 -5.94 -18.93
N GLU A 34 -3.76 -5.21 -18.25
CA GLU A 34 -2.83 -5.84 -17.29
C GLU A 34 -3.52 -6.17 -15.96
N THR A 35 -3.28 -7.39 -15.46
CA THR A 35 -3.78 -7.84 -14.16
C THR A 35 -3.04 -7.12 -13.01
N ARG A 36 -3.82 -6.53 -12.11
CA ARG A 36 -3.31 -5.92 -10.86
C ARG A 36 -3.27 -6.97 -9.75
N PHE A 37 -2.11 -7.10 -9.13
CA PHE A 37 -1.84 -7.99 -8.00
C PHE A 37 -1.75 -7.23 -6.67
N GLY A 38 -1.64 -5.89 -6.73
CA GLY A 38 -1.63 -5.03 -5.55
C GLY A 38 -2.42 -3.74 -5.77
N PRO A 39 -2.78 -3.05 -4.67
CA PRO A 39 -3.37 -1.72 -4.75
C PRO A 39 -2.40 -0.73 -5.38
N SER A 40 -2.94 0.33 -5.96
CA SER A 40 -2.13 1.47 -6.38
C SER A 40 -1.56 2.22 -5.18
N PRO A 41 -0.46 2.99 -5.39
CA PRO A 41 0.11 3.82 -4.33
C PRO A 41 -0.94 4.73 -3.67
N MET A 42 -1.84 5.30 -4.47
CA MET A 42 -2.90 6.16 -3.96
C MET A 42 -3.96 5.41 -3.16
N GLU A 43 -4.40 4.23 -3.63
CA GLU A 43 -5.33 3.38 -2.87
C GLU A 43 -4.72 2.96 -1.54
N MET A 44 -3.44 2.57 -1.53
CA MET A 44 -2.73 2.19 -0.31
C MET A 44 -2.58 3.36 0.67
N LEU A 45 -2.30 4.56 0.17
CA LEU A 45 -2.19 5.77 1.01
C LEU A 45 -3.54 6.16 1.62
N LEU A 46 -4.61 6.17 0.81
CA LEU A 46 -5.95 6.52 1.29
C LEU A 46 -6.47 5.49 2.30
N THR A 47 -6.34 4.20 2.01
CA THR A 47 -6.77 3.13 2.93
C THR A 47 -5.97 3.14 4.23
N GLY A 48 -4.65 3.37 4.17
CA GLY A 48 -3.80 3.52 5.35
C GLY A 48 -4.21 4.71 6.24
N MET A 49 -4.53 5.86 5.64
CA MET A 49 -5.04 7.01 6.39
C MET A 49 -6.42 6.76 6.99
N CYS A 50 -7.35 6.16 6.24
CA CYS A 50 -8.66 5.76 6.76
C CYS A 50 -8.52 4.83 7.97
N GLY A 51 -7.66 3.82 7.90
CA GLY A 51 -7.40 2.90 9.01
C GLY A 51 -6.87 3.63 10.25
N ARG A 52 -5.94 4.58 10.08
CA ARG A 52 -5.43 5.38 11.19
C ARG A 52 -6.52 6.24 11.83
N THR A 53 -7.34 6.92 11.05
CA THR A 53 -8.43 7.77 11.55
C THR A 53 -9.47 6.95 12.30
N VAL A 54 -9.95 5.85 11.70
CA VAL A 54 -10.98 4.99 12.29
C VAL A 54 -10.48 4.37 13.61
N SER A 55 -9.23 3.89 13.65
CA SER A 55 -8.65 3.34 14.88
C SER A 55 -8.66 4.33 16.05
N GLY A 56 -8.39 5.61 15.78
CA GLY A 56 -8.44 6.65 16.81
C GLY A 56 -9.85 6.97 17.30
N VAL A 57 -10.86 6.87 16.43
CA VAL A 57 -12.28 7.05 16.81
C VAL A 57 -12.77 5.89 17.67
N ILE A 58 -12.44 4.65 17.29
CA ILE A 58 -12.83 3.46 18.05
C ILE A 58 -12.24 3.50 19.46
N ALA A 59 -10.94 3.79 19.59
CA ALA A 59 -10.26 3.84 20.88
C ALA A 59 -10.76 4.94 21.84
N ARG A 60 -11.49 5.96 21.34
CA ARG A 60 -12.10 7.01 22.18
C ARG A 60 -13.51 6.66 22.66
N LYS A 61 -14.14 5.64 22.06
CA LYS A 61 -15.49 5.18 22.41
C LYS A 61 -15.48 3.95 23.33
N SER A 62 -14.32 3.34 23.56
CA SER A 62 -14.09 2.26 24.55
C SER A 62 -13.53 2.82 25.84
#